data_AF-U7PBN4-F1
#
_entry.id   AF-U7PBN4-F1
#
_cell.length_a   1.000
_cell.length_b   1.000
_cell.length_c   1.000
_cell.angle_alpha   90.00
_cell.angle_beta   90.00
_cell.angle_gamma   90.00
#
_symmetry.space_group_name_H-M   'P 1'
#
loop_
_entity.id
_entity.type
_entity.pdbx_description
1 polymer ?
#
loop_
_entity_poly.entity_id
_entity_poly.type
_entity_poly.pdbx_seq_one_letter_code
_entity_poly.pdbx_strand_id
1 'polypeptide(L)' 'MTHATGKKQPVRVFLDADTYSRYLVQAGTHQVTPSGLGELLVQDGLERLEGGDLTALGLDAAPQAAVPAAPGRSQGSEL' A
#
# COMPACT_ATOMS: atom_id res chain seq x y z
N MET A 1 24.05 18.81 -13.43
CA MET A 1 22.66 18.34 -13.25
C MET A 1 22.08 19.06 -12.05
N THR A 2 21.22 20.05 -12.25
CA THR A 2 20.54 20.75 -11.16
C THR A 2 19.38 19.88 -10.70
N HIS A 3 19.50 19.26 -9.52
CA HIS A 3 18.35 18.63 -8.87
C HIS A 3 17.29 19.72 -8.68
N ALA A 4 16.17 19.62 -9.39
CA ALA A 4 15.00 20.40 -9.07
C ALA A 4 14.55 19.95 -7.68
N THR A 5 14.97 20.66 -6.64
CA THR A 5 14.42 20.51 -5.30
C THR A 5 13.00 21.09 -5.34
N GLY A 6 12.08 20.38 -5.99
CA GLY A 6 10.67 20.69 -5.98
C GLY A 6 10.23 20.86 -4.53
N LYS A 7 9.51 21.93 -4.22
CA LYS A 7 9.04 22.21 -2.86
C LYS A 7 8.18 21.04 -2.37
N LYS A 8 8.71 20.26 -1.42
CA LYS A 8 7.96 19.19 -0.76
C LYS A 8 6.71 19.77 -0.10
N GLN A 9 5.55 19.16 -0.33
CA GLN A 9 4.30 19.57 0.30
C GLN A 9 4.16 18.86 1.64
N PRO A 10 3.78 19.57 2.72
CA PRO A 10 3.61 18.94 4.02
C PRO A 10 2.31 18.11 4.06
N VAL A 11 2.39 16.92 4.63
CA VAL A 11 1.22 16.08 4.94
C VAL A 11 1.08 16.02 6.46
N ARG A 12 -0.14 16.21 6.97
CA ARG A 12 -0.45 16.06 8.40
C ARG A 12 -1.02 14.67 8.64
N VAL A 13 -0.44 13.96 9.60
CA VAL A 13 -0.90 12.63 10.01
C VAL A 13 -1.14 12.66 11.51
N PHE A 14 -2.24 12.02 11.94
CA PHE A 14 -2.54 11.83 13.34
C PHE A 14 -2.14 10.42 13.74
N LEU A 15 -1.27 10.32 14.74
CA LEU A 15 -0.86 9.05 15.34
C LEU A 15 -1.34 9.07 16.79
N ASP A 16 -1.83 7.93 17.27
CA ASP A 16 -2.04 7.75 18.70
C ASP A 16 -0.69 7.68 19.42
N ALA A 17 -0.72 7.80 20.76
CA ALA A 17 0.50 7.89 21.56
C ALA A 17 1.42 6.66 21.44
N ASP A 18 0.85 5.47 21.32
CA ASP A 18 1.61 4.23 21.19
C ASP A 18 2.27 4.15 19.81
N THR A 19 1.51 4.43 18.75
CA THR A 19 2.07 4.46 17.38
C THR A 19 3.14 5.55 17.23
N TYR A 20 2.92 6.74 17.81
CA TYR A 20 3.91 7.82 17.80
C TYR A 20 5.20 7.43 18.51
N SER A 21 5.11 6.76 19.66
CA SER A 21 6.29 6.28 20.39
C SER A 21 7.09 5.27 19.56
N ARG A 22 6.42 4.26 18.99
CA ARG A 22 7.04 3.25 18.12
C ARG A 22 7.70 3.90 16.91
N TYR A 23 7.03 4.88 16.30
CA TYR A 23 7.57 5.64 15.16
C TYR A 23 8.88 6.36 15.50
N LEU A 24 8.95 7.05 16.64
CA LEU A 24 10.17 7.73 17.08
C LEU A 24 11.31 6.75 17.40
N VAL A 25 10.99 5.60 18.00
CA VAL A 25 11.97 4.53 18.24
C VAL A 25 12.56 4.06 16.92
N GLN A 26 11.73 3.77 15.92
CA GLN A 26 12.21 3.33 14.60
C GLN A 26 13.09 4.40 13.93
N ALA A 27 12.70 5.67 14.01
CA ALA A 27 13.51 6.76 13.45
C ALA A 27 14.91 6.79 14.10
N GLY A 28 14.97 6.65 15.44
CA GLY A 28 16.22 6.56 16.20
C GLY A 28 17.05 5.31 15.84
N THR A 29 16.42 4.14 15.78
CA THR A 29 17.07 2.87 15.44
C THR A 29 17.72 2.91 14.06
N HIS A 30 17.05 3.51 13.07
CA HIS A 30 17.52 3.58 11.69
C HIS A 30 18.33 4.85 11.37
N GLN A 31 18.64 5.68 12.37
CA GLN A 31 19.43 6.91 12.23
C GLN A 31 18.87 7.89 11.18
N VAL A 32 17.54 7.92 11.04
CA VAL A 32 16.84 8.82 10.14
C VAL A 32 16.03 9.83 10.95
N THR A 33 15.78 11.00 10.37
CA THR A 33 14.86 11.95 11.02
C THR A 33 13.43 11.39 10.98
N PRO A 34 12.55 11.78 11.91
CA PRO A 34 11.15 11.41 11.86
C PRO A 34 10.52 11.76 10.50
N SER A 35 10.79 12.95 9.94
CA SER A 35 10.26 13.30 8.61
C SER A 35 10.81 12.41 7.50
N GLY A 36 12.09 12.02 7.58
CA GLY A 36 12.71 11.12 6.60
C GLY A 36 12.16 9.69 6.67
N LEU A 37 11.93 9.16 7.87
CA LEU A 37 11.27 7.87 8.04
C LEU A 37 9.86 7.90 7.43
N GLY A 38 9.10 8.97 7.72
CA GLY A 38 7.74 9.12 7.20
C GLY A 38 7.71 9.19 5.68
N GLU A 39 8.66 9.88 5.07
CA GLU A 39 8.81 9.93 3.62
C GLU A 39 9.08 8.54 3.02
N LEU A 40 9.99 7.76 3.62
CA LEU A 40 10.29 6.39 3.17
C LEU A 40 9.08 5.46 3.29
N LEU A 41 8.37 5.51 4.42
CA LEU A 41 7.19 4.69 4.65
C LEU A 41 6.04 5.05 3.70
N VAL A 42 5.87 6.33 3.38
CA VAL A 42 4.87 6.77 2.41
C VAL A 42 5.23 6.31 1.00
N GLN A 43 6.51 6.39 0.60
CA GLN A 43 6.97 5.91 -0.70
C GLN A 43 6.75 4.40 -0.84
N ASP A 44 7.21 3.60 0.13
CA ASP A 44 6.99 2.15 0.15
C ASP A 44 5.50 1.80 0.10
N GLY A 45 4.68 2.48 0.91
CA GLY A 45 3.24 2.28 0.91
C GLY A 45 2.60 2.56 -0.45
N LEU A 46 3.02 3.62 -1.15
CA LEU A 46 2.53 3.92 -2.50
C LEU A 46 2.97 2.88 -3.52
N GLU A 47 4.24 2.47 -3.50
CA GLU A 47 4.77 1.44 -4.40
C GLU A 47 4.02 0.11 -4.24
N ARG A 48 3.70 -0.28 -2.99
CA ARG A 48 2.91 -1.48 -2.68
C ARG A 48 1.48 -1.37 -3.20
N LEU A 49 0.83 -0.22 -2.99
CA LEU A 49 -0.53 0.04 -3.47
C LEU A 49 -0.60 0.00 -5.00
N GLU A 50 0.36 0.60 -5.68
CA GLU A 50 0.50 0.56 -7.15
C GLU A 50 0.77 -0.86 -7.66
N GLY A 51 1.45 -1.68 -6.85
CA GLY A 51 1.66 -3.12 -7.08
C GLY A 51 0.45 -4.01 -6.79
N GLY A 52 -0.65 -3.46 -6.28
CA GLY A 52 -1.87 -4.20 -5.95
C GLY A 52 -1.90 -4.82 -4.55
N ASP A 53 -0.92 -4.53 -3.70
CA ASP A 53 -0.99 -4.85 -2.27
C ASP A 53 -1.86 -3.81 -1.56
N LEU A 54 -3.13 -4.16 -1.37
CA LEU A 54 -4.13 -3.32 -0.71
C LEU A 54 -4.30 -3.66 0.78
N THR A 55 -3.42 -4.49 1.36
CA THR A 55 -3.51 -4.91 2.76
C THR A 55 -3.45 -3.72 3.71
N ALA A 56 -2.66 -2.69 3.38
CA ALA A 56 -2.58 -1.44 4.15
C ALA A 56 -3.92 -0.67 4.21
N LEU A 57 -4.82 -0.89 3.25
CA LEU A 57 -6.17 -0.31 3.23
C LEU A 57 -7.20 -1.22 3.90
N GLY A 58 -6.79 -2.38 4.46
CA GLY A 58 -7.70 -3.41 4.98
C GLY A 58 -8.50 -4.10 3.89
N LEU A 59 -8.09 -3.94 2.62
CA LEU A 59 -8.71 -4.55 1.45
C LEU A 59 -7.90 -5.77 1.06
N ASP A 60 -7.78 -6.74 1.97
CA ASP A 60 -7.25 -8.05 1.56
C ASP A 60 -8.08 -8.54 0.38
N ALA A 61 -7.38 -8.91 -0.70
CA ALA A 61 -8.02 -9.41 -1.91
C ALA A 61 -8.94 -10.55 -1.47
N ALA A 62 -10.26 -10.31 -1.50
CA ALA A 62 -11.24 -11.36 -1.28
C ALA A 62 -10.78 -12.55 -2.13
N PRO A 63 -10.63 -13.76 -1.55
CA PRO A 63 -10.19 -14.91 -2.31
C PRO A 63 -11.11 -14.96 -3.51
N GLN A 64 -10.53 -14.76 -4.70
CA GLN A 64 -11.24 -14.61 -5.96
C GLN A 64 -12.31 -15.69 -5.96
N ALA A 65 -13.56 -15.30 -5.68
CA ALA A 65 -14.63 -16.26 -5.49
C ALA A 65 -14.67 -17.02 -6.79
N ALA A 66 -14.26 -18.29 -6.75
CA ALA A 66 -14.07 -19.10 -7.92
C ALA A 66 -15.32 -18.93 -8.76
N VAL A 67 -15.19 -18.24 -9.89
CA VAL A 67 -16.28 -18.10 -10.85
C VAL A 67 -16.64 -19.54 -11.16
N PRO A 68 -17.84 -20.05 -10.81
CA PRO A 68 -18.19 -21.39 -11.22
C PRO A 68 -18.11 -21.38 -12.73
N ALA A 69 -17.21 -22.21 -13.28
CA ALA A 69 -17.06 -22.39 -14.70
C ALA A 69 -18.45 -22.54 -15.31
N ALA A 70 -18.77 -21.65 -16.26
CA ALA A 70 -20.05 -21.67 -16.95
C ALA A 70 -20.34 -23.11 -17.41
N PRO A 71 -21.55 -23.67 -17.16
CA PRO A 71 -21.88 -25.00 -17.64
C PRO A 71 -21.72 -25.00 -19.17
N GLY A 72 -20.86 -25.90 -19.62
CA GLY A 72 -20.48 -26.05 -21.01
C GLY A 72 -21.70 -26.07 -21.91
N ARG A 73 -21.64 -25.26 -22.95
CA ARG A 73 -22.56 -25.27 -24.09
C ARG A 73 -22.45 -26.66 -24.75
N SER A 74 -23.25 -27.61 -24.28
CA SER A 74 -23.41 -28.90 -24.94
C SER A 74 -24.22 -28.66 -26.20
N GLN A 75 -23.56 -28.90 -27.33
CA GLN A 75 -24.15 -28.95 -28.65
C GLN A 75 -25.28 -29.99 -28.65
N GLY A 76 -26.51 -29.53 -28.82
CA GLY A 76 -27.60 -30.36 -29.31
C GLY A 76 -27.54 -30.37 -30.82
N SER A 77 -26.79 -31.33 -31.37
CA SER A 77 -26.98 -31.83 -32.72
C SER A 77 -28.19 -32.75 -32.65
N GLU A 78 -29.27 -32.44 -33.36
CA GLU A 78 -30.29 -33.43 -33.77
C GLU A 78 -31.24 -32.81 -34.82
N LEU A 79 -31.00 -33.26 -36.06
CA LEU A 79 -31.87 -33.51 -37.22
C LEU A 79 -33.19 -32.72 -37.39
#